data_AF-A0AAV9PPM3-F1
#
_entry.id   AF-A0AAV9PPM3-F1
#
_cell.length_a   1.000
_cell.length_b   1.000
_cell.length_c   1.000
_cell.angle_alpha   90.00
_cell.angle_beta   90.00
_cell.angle_gamma   90.00
#
_symmetry.space_group_name_H-M   'P 1'
#
loop_
_entity.id
_entity.type
_entity.pdbx_description
1 polymer ?
#
loop_
_entity_poly.entity_id
_entity_poly.type
_entity_poly.pdbx_seq_one_letter_code
_entity_poly.pdbx_strand_id
1 'polypeptide(L)'
;MSALWSHFQKTDTRRGAILVATAVFLLATLGSLLSLRPYFHRPEPLATGSGPHDVGFRWQDVPVRYPVTSLLPMPTAPAAVIPRIQHEFKEESAEARKVRIERQGAVKEAFVHAWNGYKEHAWLSDEVHPVSGNTDDGFGRWAATLVDSLDILWILGLKDEFTEAVEATIRIDFTESSIPKVNIFETTIRYLGGFLAAYDLCDGEREKSILIMKAKEVGEMLMVAFDAPNRMPVSRWDWKRVRKGDKQVAGDYVNAAEVGSLCLEFTRLSQITGDGRWFDAAQRTTDHLDEQQMQTNLPGMWPMHLNVSGLDFRTDSRYTLGSNADSMYEYLPKQRLLLSGRTDQYRHLYERAAEVFKPQILYRPMTPNDTDILFFGAVTAFGNATEPSLSGEMQHLVCFSGGMVALAAKAFSRPDDLETARRLIDGCTWLYNSLPNGIMPEPSRHTHCPSQKASNCKWNETLWLSRVEQENIDKHCDPKQTPPRGYTNVKNKRYELRPEAIESVFIWYRISGDTAYQDAAWKMFEAVQKHTRTKIANTELEDILSDPPKKADRMQSFWLAETLKYYYLIFSEPGLVSLDEWVLYTEAHPFKREAAALMPQNEAYLL
;
A
#
# COMPACT_ATOMS: atom_id res chain seq x y z
N MET A 1 -32.76 27.62 84.67
CA MET A 1 -31.49 27.50 83.91
C MET A 1 -31.84 26.90 82.56
N SER A 2 -32.28 27.70 81.60
CA SER A 2 -31.50 28.64 80.78
C SER A 2 -30.69 27.93 79.70
N ALA A 3 -31.05 28.23 78.45
CA ALA A 3 -30.21 28.25 77.26
C ALA A 3 -29.37 26.99 76.98
N LEU A 4 -29.80 26.25 75.95
CA LEU A 4 -29.00 25.57 74.91
C LEU A 4 -29.73 24.30 74.51
N TRP A 5 -30.62 24.41 73.53
CA TRP A 5 -30.84 23.41 72.45
C TRP A 5 -32.01 23.86 71.57
N SER A 6 -31.87 25.06 71.00
CA SER A 6 -32.70 25.56 69.91
C SER A 6 -31.84 25.72 68.66
N HIS A 7 -31.39 24.60 68.10
CA HIS A 7 -30.88 24.50 66.74
C HIS A 7 -30.94 23.03 66.33
N PHE A 8 -31.42 22.73 65.12
CA PHE A 8 -31.66 21.39 64.53
C PHE A 8 -33.10 20.85 64.49
N GLN A 9 -34.10 21.71 64.34
CA GLN A 9 -35.34 21.33 63.64
C GLN A 9 -35.71 22.39 62.62
N LYS A 10 -35.16 22.28 61.39
CA LYS A 10 -35.76 22.72 60.10
C LYS A 10 -34.76 22.74 58.92
N THR A 11 -34.03 21.65 58.73
CA THR A 11 -33.40 21.27 57.45
C THR A 11 -33.12 19.78 57.64
N ASP A 12 -33.84 18.85 57.04
CA ASP A 12 -33.33 18.28 55.79
C ASP A 12 -34.31 17.29 55.13
N THR A 13 -35.62 17.53 55.17
CA THR A 13 -36.55 16.74 54.33
C THR A 13 -36.30 16.97 52.83
N ARG A 14 -35.81 18.15 52.44
CA ARG A 14 -35.37 18.41 51.05
C ARG A 14 -34.04 17.72 50.71
N ARG A 15 -33.03 17.69 51.60
CA ARG A 15 -31.78 16.98 51.30
C ARG A 15 -31.95 15.47 51.30
N GLY A 16 -32.80 14.91 52.18
CA GLY A 16 -33.15 13.50 52.14
C GLY A 16 -33.85 13.12 50.82
N ALA A 17 -34.81 13.93 50.37
CA ALA A 17 -35.49 13.70 49.10
C ALA A 17 -34.54 13.87 47.88
N ILE A 18 -33.62 14.85 47.92
CA ILE A 18 -32.62 15.04 46.86
C ILE A 18 -31.61 13.90 46.86
N LEU A 19 -31.12 13.44 48.01
CA LEU A 19 -30.19 12.31 48.11
C LEU A 19 -30.83 11.00 47.62
N VAL A 20 -32.10 10.76 47.95
CA VAL A 20 -32.84 9.58 47.44
C VAL A 20 -33.10 9.71 45.94
N ALA A 21 -33.48 10.90 45.45
CA ALA A 21 -33.67 11.12 44.01
C ALA A 21 -32.36 10.99 43.22
N THR A 22 -31.24 11.43 43.79
CA THR A 22 -29.90 11.33 43.18
C THR A 22 -29.40 9.88 43.22
N ALA A 23 -29.67 9.14 44.30
CA ALA A 23 -29.34 7.71 44.38
C ALA A 23 -30.19 6.87 43.41
N VAL A 24 -31.48 7.17 43.26
CA VAL A 24 -32.36 6.50 42.30
C VAL A 24 -31.98 6.87 40.87
N PHE A 25 -31.62 8.13 40.59
CA PHE A 25 -31.12 8.54 39.28
C PHE A 25 -29.77 7.88 38.97
N LEU A 26 -28.85 7.83 39.93
CA LEU A 26 -27.55 7.15 39.78
C LEU A 26 -27.73 5.65 39.55
N LEU A 27 -28.63 4.97 40.28
CA LEU A 27 -28.94 3.56 40.09
C LEU A 27 -29.68 3.30 38.77
N ALA A 28 -30.54 4.22 38.32
CA ALA A 28 -31.19 4.14 37.02
C ALA A 28 -30.19 4.39 35.87
N THR A 29 -29.23 5.31 36.04
CA THR A 29 -28.13 5.52 35.08
C THR A 29 -27.13 4.37 35.08
N LEU A 30 -26.84 3.76 36.24
CA LEU A 30 -25.98 2.58 36.33
C LEU A 30 -26.69 1.35 35.72
N GLY A 31 -28.00 1.22 35.95
CA GLY A 31 -28.83 0.19 35.34
C GLY A 31 -28.97 0.36 33.83
N SER A 32 -29.07 1.61 33.34
CA SER A 32 -29.11 1.90 31.90
C SER A 32 -27.74 1.78 31.22
N LEU A 33 -26.64 2.10 31.90
CA LEU A 33 -25.27 1.82 31.47
C LEU A 33 -24.93 0.32 31.50
N LEU A 34 -25.52 -0.45 32.42
CA LEU A 34 -25.39 -1.91 32.47
C LEU A 34 -26.30 -2.64 31.47
N SER A 35 -27.43 -2.03 31.08
CA SER A 35 -28.29 -2.52 29.98
C SER A 35 -27.85 -2.03 28.60
N LEU A 36 -26.99 -1.01 28.52
CA LEU A 36 -26.16 -0.70 27.36
C LEU A 36 -24.90 -1.59 27.36
N ARG A 37 -25.09 -2.90 27.53
CA ARG A 37 -24.17 -3.82 26.86
C ARG A 37 -24.46 -3.64 25.37
N PRO A 38 -23.46 -3.35 24.53
CA PRO A 38 -23.62 -3.65 23.12
C PRO A 38 -24.05 -5.11 23.08
N TYR A 39 -25.15 -5.39 22.41
CA TYR A 39 -25.51 -6.76 22.02
C TYR A 39 -24.43 -7.19 21.03
N PHE A 40 -23.23 -7.49 21.55
CA PHE A 40 -22.25 -8.28 20.85
C PHE A 40 -22.89 -9.65 20.72
N HIS A 41 -23.58 -9.86 19.60
CA HIS A 41 -23.58 -11.20 19.06
C HIS A 41 -22.12 -11.57 18.89
N ARG A 42 -21.61 -12.41 19.81
CA ARG A 42 -20.47 -13.25 19.46
C ARG A 42 -20.87 -13.92 18.14
N PRO A 43 -20.12 -13.73 17.05
CA PRO A 43 -20.28 -14.59 15.89
C PRO A 43 -20.28 -16.03 16.41
N GLU A 44 -21.19 -16.87 15.92
CA GLU A 44 -21.05 -18.30 16.10
C GLU A 44 -19.59 -18.68 15.75
N PRO A 45 -18.97 -19.64 16.46
CA PRO A 45 -17.69 -20.16 16.05
C PRO A 45 -17.81 -20.52 14.56
N LEU A 46 -17.08 -19.81 13.71
CA LEU A 46 -16.95 -20.18 12.30
C LEU A 46 -16.70 -21.68 12.29
N ALA A 47 -17.58 -22.42 11.62
CA ALA A 47 -17.46 -23.86 11.49
C ALA A 47 -16.02 -24.17 11.10
N THR A 48 -15.25 -24.72 12.04
CA THR A 48 -13.92 -25.23 11.81
C THR A 48 -14.06 -26.20 10.66
N GLY A 49 -13.39 -25.94 9.55
CA GLY A 49 -13.35 -26.85 8.41
C GLY A 49 -13.09 -28.25 8.92
N SER A 50 -14.07 -29.13 8.78
CA SER A 50 -14.05 -30.47 9.34
C SER A 50 -13.18 -31.39 8.48
N GLY A 51 -11.87 -31.14 8.51
CA GLY A 51 -10.82 -32.09 8.19
C GLY A 51 -10.04 -32.43 9.47
N PRO A 52 -9.37 -33.58 9.55
CA PRO A 52 -8.48 -33.86 10.68
C PRO A 52 -7.36 -32.81 10.65
N HIS A 53 -7.41 -31.86 11.57
CA HIS A 53 -6.29 -30.96 11.86
C HIS A 53 -5.07 -31.82 12.17
N ASP A 54 -4.00 -31.67 11.38
CA ASP A 54 -2.74 -32.35 11.63
C ASP A 54 -2.02 -31.60 12.75
N VAL A 55 -2.44 -31.85 13.99
CA VAL A 55 -1.93 -31.21 15.20
C VAL A 55 -0.42 -31.47 15.28
N GLY A 56 0.39 -30.50 14.86
CA GLY A 56 1.85 -30.57 14.89
C GLY A 56 2.58 -30.29 13.58
N PHE A 57 1.90 -30.09 12.45
CA PHE A 57 2.57 -29.71 11.20
C PHE A 57 3.20 -28.30 11.31
N ARG A 58 4.44 -28.15 10.83
CA ARG A 58 5.14 -26.87 10.73
C ARG A 58 5.87 -26.80 9.40
N TRP A 59 5.76 -25.65 8.71
CA TRP A 59 6.42 -25.44 7.42
C TRP A 59 7.94 -25.60 7.45
N GLN A 60 8.58 -25.16 8.53
CA GLN A 60 10.01 -25.35 8.78
C GLN A 60 10.48 -26.82 8.86
N ASP A 61 9.57 -27.77 9.09
CA ASP A 61 9.89 -29.19 9.21
C ASP A 61 9.73 -29.91 7.85
N VAL A 62 9.27 -29.20 6.80
CA VAL A 62 9.19 -29.74 5.44
C VAL A 62 10.60 -30.05 4.91
N PRO A 63 10.87 -31.30 4.46
CA PRO A 63 12.19 -31.65 3.95
C PRO A 63 12.61 -30.81 2.74
N VAL A 64 13.72 -30.10 2.90
CA VAL A 64 14.32 -29.25 1.86
C VAL A 64 14.95 -30.13 0.78
N ARG A 65 14.40 -30.12 -0.45
CA ARG A 65 14.81 -31.01 -1.55
C ARG A 65 16.03 -30.49 -2.29
N TYR A 66 16.04 -29.19 -2.51
CA TYR A 66 17.19 -28.48 -3.00
C TYR A 66 17.71 -27.78 -1.75
N PRO A 67 18.92 -28.04 -1.22
CA PRO A 67 19.53 -27.25 -0.13
C PRO A 67 20.53 -26.19 -0.66
N VAL A 68 20.57 -25.01 -0.04
CA VAL A 68 21.51 -23.95 -0.45
C VAL A 68 22.86 -24.29 0.18
N THR A 69 23.94 -24.29 -0.61
CA THR A 69 25.27 -24.69 -0.13
C THR A 69 25.97 -23.58 0.65
N SER A 70 25.66 -22.31 0.36
CA SER A 70 26.19 -21.13 1.05
C SER A 70 25.21 -19.96 0.95
N LEU A 71 24.98 -19.28 2.07
CA LEU A 71 24.11 -18.10 2.14
C LEU A 71 24.86 -16.84 1.67
N LEU A 72 24.17 -15.99 0.91
CA LEU A 72 24.57 -14.63 0.63
C LEU A 72 24.51 -13.82 1.93
N PRO A 73 25.62 -13.18 2.34
CA PRO A 73 25.61 -12.37 3.55
C PRO A 73 24.84 -11.07 3.33
N MET A 74 24.18 -10.58 4.38
CA MET A 74 23.65 -9.21 4.35
C MET A 74 24.80 -8.21 4.17
N PRO A 75 24.57 -7.06 3.51
CA PRO A 75 25.59 -6.03 3.33
C PRO A 75 26.14 -5.53 4.68
N THR A 76 27.45 -5.67 4.87
CA THR A 76 28.16 -5.26 6.11
C THR A 76 29.00 -4.01 5.94
N ALA A 77 29.08 -3.44 4.73
CA ALA A 77 29.76 -2.18 4.48
C ALA A 77 29.21 -1.08 5.41
N PRO A 78 29.99 -0.03 5.73
CA PRO A 78 29.49 1.11 6.48
C PRO A 78 28.24 1.70 5.85
N ALA A 79 27.31 2.20 6.67
CA ALA A 79 26.14 2.90 6.18
C ALA A 79 26.57 4.09 5.29
N ALA A 80 25.92 4.25 4.14
CA ALA A 80 26.14 5.39 3.30
C ALA A 80 25.46 6.63 3.90
N VAL A 81 25.98 7.79 3.55
CA VAL A 81 25.30 9.05 3.81
C VAL A 81 24.12 9.15 2.85
N ILE A 82 22.91 9.08 3.38
CA ILE A 82 21.68 9.30 2.61
C ILE A 82 21.19 10.73 2.91
N PRO A 83 20.99 11.57 1.89
CA PRO A 83 20.42 12.90 2.10
C PRO A 83 19.08 12.82 2.84
N ARG A 84 18.80 13.86 3.62
CA ARG A 84 17.50 14.00 4.29
C ARG A 84 16.39 13.94 3.23
N ILE A 85 15.45 13.03 3.44
CA ILE A 85 14.31 12.80 2.56
C ILE A 85 13.24 13.85 2.85
N GLN A 86 12.85 13.99 4.12
CA GLN A 86 11.75 14.85 4.52
C GLN A 86 12.17 16.34 4.57
N HIS A 87 11.21 17.21 4.29
CA HIS A 87 11.32 18.65 4.51
C HIS A 87 11.53 18.98 6.00
N GLU A 88 12.24 20.07 6.28
CA GLU A 88 12.34 20.61 7.64
C GLU A 88 11.14 21.51 7.93
N PHE A 89 10.09 20.93 8.51
CA PHE A 89 8.87 21.64 8.84
C PHE A 89 9.08 22.64 9.98
N LYS A 90 8.63 23.87 9.78
CA LYS A 90 8.55 24.90 10.81
C LYS A 90 7.33 24.67 11.71
N GLU A 91 7.30 25.36 12.84
CA GLU A 91 6.10 25.42 13.68
C GLU A 91 4.91 25.95 12.87
N GLU A 92 3.81 25.21 12.90
CA GLU A 92 2.58 25.55 12.19
C GLU A 92 1.81 26.67 12.93
N SER A 93 1.04 27.47 12.20
CA SER A 93 0.14 28.44 12.84
C SER A 93 -1.02 27.75 13.56
N ALA A 94 -1.66 28.44 14.51
CA ALA A 94 -2.82 27.91 15.23
C ALA A 94 -3.98 27.57 14.28
N GLU A 95 -4.18 28.36 13.22
CA GLU A 95 -5.20 28.14 12.19
C GLU A 95 -4.89 26.90 11.35
N ALA A 96 -3.64 26.75 10.90
CA ALA A 96 -3.21 25.59 10.14
C ALA A 96 -3.33 24.30 10.97
N ARG A 97 -2.90 24.36 12.24
CA ARG A 97 -3.05 23.28 13.21
C ARG A 97 -4.51 22.85 13.37
N LYS A 98 -5.42 23.81 13.51
CA LYS A 98 -6.85 23.54 13.65
C LYS A 98 -7.39 22.77 12.44
N VAL A 99 -7.11 23.25 11.22
CA VAL A 99 -7.53 22.59 9.97
C VAL A 99 -6.94 21.19 9.86
N ARG A 100 -5.64 21.05 10.16
CA ARG A 100 -4.94 19.77 10.12
C ARG A 100 -5.57 18.75 11.07
N ILE A 101 -5.84 19.13 12.32
CA ILE A 101 -6.48 18.25 13.32
C ILE A 101 -7.89 17.86 12.90
N GLU A 102 -8.67 18.79 12.34
CA GLU A 102 -10.02 18.52 11.84
C GLU A 102 -10.00 17.48 10.71
N ARG A 103 -9.14 17.68 9.71
CA ARG A 103 -8.98 16.75 8.58
C ARG A 103 -8.46 15.38 9.04
N GLN A 104 -7.46 15.36 9.90
CA GLN A 104 -6.93 14.12 10.50
C GLN A 104 -8.03 13.36 11.29
N GLY A 105 -8.84 14.09 12.06
CA GLY A 105 -9.96 13.53 12.81
C GLY A 105 -11.03 12.90 11.91
N ALA A 106 -11.34 13.53 10.78
CA ALA A 106 -12.28 12.99 9.80
C ALA A 106 -11.77 11.69 9.16
N VAL A 107 -10.48 11.59 8.85
CA VAL A 107 -9.87 10.35 8.34
C VAL A 107 -9.90 9.25 9.41
N LYS A 108 -9.57 9.58 10.67
CA LYS A 108 -9.66 8.63 11.78
C LYS A 108 -11.10 8.12 11.98
N GLU A 109 -12.09 8.99 11.84
CA GLU A 109 -13.52 8.59 11.88
C GLU A 109 -13.86 7.60 10.76
N ALA A 110 -13.42 7.88 9.53
CA ALA A 110 -13.60 6.98 8.40
C ALA A 110 -12.97 5.59 8.64
N PHE A 111 -11.77 5.57 9.22
CA PHE A 111 -11.11 4.32 9.61
C PHE A 111 -11.91 3.58 10.67
N VAL A 112 -12.31 4.23 11.76
CA VAL A 112 -13.07 3.59 12.84
C VAL A 112 -14.40 3.04 12.31
N HIS A 113 -15.06 3.76 11.40
CA HIS A 113 -16.27 3.28 10.72
C HIS A 113 -16.00 1.98 9.96
N ALA A 114 -14.99 1.95 9.07
CA ALA A 114 -14.67 0.76 8.27
C ALA A 114 -14.17 -0.41 9.13
N TRP A 115 -13.33 -0.14 10.14
CA TRP A 115 -12.82 -1.13 11.08
C TRP A 115 -13.94 -1.78 11.90
N ASN A 116 -14.89 -0.99 12.40
CA ASN A 116 -16.05 -1.53 13.11
C ASN A 116 -16.94 -2.36 12.19
N GLY A 117 -17.15 -1.93 10.94
CA GLY A 117 -17.85 -2.72 9.94
C GLY A 117 -17.18 -4.08 9.68
N TYR A 118 -15.86 -4.10 9.55
CA TYR A 118 -15.09 -5.34 9.46
C TYR A 118 -15.23 -6.20 10.73
N LYS A 119 -15.03 -5.62 11.92
CA LYS A 119 -15.17 -6.33 13.21
C LYS A 119 -16.53 -6.97 13.39
N GLU A 120 -17.60 -6.29 13.01
CA GLU A 120 -18.97 -6.79 13.19
C GLU A 120 -19.33 -7.89 12.18
N HIS A 121 -18.88 -7.77 10.93
CA HIS A 121 -19.38 -8.62 9.83
C HIS A 121 -18.39 -9.67 9.33
N ALA A 122 -17.09 -9.47 9.51
CA ALA A 122 -16.05 -10.27 8.86
C ALA A 122 -14.84 -10.57 9.75
N TRP A 123 -14.99 -10.52 11.08
CA TRP A 123 -13.88 -10.80 12.00
C TRP A 123 -13.25 -12.18 11.73
N LEU A 124 -11.94 -12.18 11.42
CA LEU A 124 -11.14 -13.33 10.99
C LEU A 124 -11.44 -13.90 9.60
N SER A 125 -12.33 -13.28 8.84
CA SER A 125 -12.35 -13.41 7.37
C SER A 125 -11.39 -12.40 6.73
N ASP A 126 -11.04 -12.64 5.47
CA ASP A 126 -10.07 -11.78 4.78
C ASP A 126 -10.62 -10.38 4.54
N GLU A 127 -11.84 -10.29 4.01
CA GLU A 127 -12.47 -9.02 3.61
C GLU A 127 -13.97 -8.99 3.96
N VAL A 128 -14.52 -7.78 4.12
CA VAL A 128 -15.96 -7.55 4.29
C VAL A 128 -16.57 -7.03 3.00
N HIS A 129 -17.75 -7.51 2.66
CA HIS A 129 -18.63 -6.93 1.65
C HIS A 129 -19.44 -5.78 2.28
N PRO A 130 -19.09 -4.51 2.01
CA PRO A 130 -19.57 -3.33 2.75
C PRO A 130 -21.05 -2.95 2.48
N VAL A 131 -21.74 -3.62 1.56
CA VAL A 131 -23.18 -3.43 1.29
C VAL A 131 -23.99 -4.60 1.83
N SER A 132 -23.57 -5.84 1.57
CA SER A 132 -24.31 -7.04 2.00
C SER A 132 -23.96 -7.52 3.41
N GLY A 133 -22.76 -7.22 3.91
CA GLY A 133 -22.22 -7.75 5.16
C GLY A 133 -21.68 -9.18 5.05
N ASN A 134 -21.56 -9.72 3.83
CA ASN A 134 -20.90 -10.99 3.58
C ASN A 134 -19.36 -10.88 3.70
N THR A 135 -18.67 -12.01 3.54
CA THR A 135 -17.20 -12.09 3.60
C THR A 135 -16.61 -12.62 2.29
N ASP A 136 -15.43 -12.15 1.91
CA ASP A 136 -14.58 -12.75 0.87
C ASP A 136 -13.31 -13.31 1.56
N ASP A 137 -12.91 -14.53 1.21
CA ASP A 137 -11.78 -15.26 1.79
C ASP A 137 -10.73 -15.59 0.68
N GLY A 138 -10.49 -14.62 -0.21
CA GLY A 138 -9.60 -14.73 -1.36
C GLY A 138 -8.09 -14.75 -1.03
N PHE A 139 -7.71 -14.49 0.21
CA PHE A 139 -6.34 -14.42 0.70
C PHE A 139 -6.02 -15.57 1.67
N GLY A 140 -6.67 -16.72 1.46
CA GLY A 140 -6.40 -17.94 2.20
C GLY A 140 -7.20 -18.11 3.47
N ARG A 141 -8.12 -17.18 3.79
CA ARG A 141 -8.86 -17.10 5.05
C ARG A 141 -7.91 -16.96 6.25
N TRP A 142 -6.97 -16.03 6.10
CA TRP A 142 -5.96 -15.69 7.09
C TRP A 142 -6.17 -14.30 7.69
N ALA A 143 -7.38 -13.75 7.53
CA ALA A 143 -7.79 -12.48 8.09
C ALA A 143 -6.98 -11.29 7.53
N ALA A 144 -6.84 -11.21 6.21
CA ALA A 144 -6.12 -10.14 5.50
C ALA A 144 -6.37 -8.74 6.08
N THR A 145 -7.63 -8.30 6.17
CA THR A 145 -7.98 -6.97 6.72
C THR A 145 -7.53 -6.78 8.16
N LEU A 146 -7.58 -7.82 9.00
CA LEU A 146 -7.10 -7.74 10.39
C LEU A 146 -5.60 -7.54 10.44
N VAL A 147 -4.83 -8.34 9.69
CA VAL A 147 -3.36 -8.29 9.71
C VAL A 147 -2.84 -6.99 9.08
N ASP A 148 -3.42 -6.60 7.94
CA ASP A 148 -3.10 -5.34 7.24
C ASP A 148 -3.47 -4.08 8.05
N SER A 149 -4.36 -4.20 9.04
CA SER A 149 -4.74 -3.07 9.89
C SER A 149 -3.91 -2.93 11.16
N LEU A 150 -3.05 -3.89 11.50
CA LEU A 150 -2.35 -3.91 12.80
C LEU A 150 -1.52 -2.63 13.03
N ASP A 151 -0.72 -2.24 12.05
CA ASP A 151 0.15 -1.08 12.19
C ASP A 151 -0.63 0.25 12.25
N ILE A 152 -1.69 0.41 11.45
CA ILE A 152 -2.49 1.62 11.43
C ILE A 152 -3.34 1.76 12.69
N LEU A 153 -3.82 0.67 13.29
CA LEU A 153 -4.42 0.72 14.64
C LEU A 153 -3.46 1.36 15.64
N TRP A 154 -2.18 1.00 15.58
CA TRP A 154 -1.15 1.62 16.41
C TRP A 154 -0.92 3.10 16.02
N ILE A 155 -0.77 3.42 14.74
CA ILE A 155 -0.55 4.80 14.22
C ILE A 155 -1.69 5.74 14.63
N LEU A 156 -2.94 5.28 14.61
CA LEU A 156 -4.13 6.05 15.01
C LEU A 156 -4.30 6.19 16.53
N GLY A 157 -3.47 5.53 17.33
CA GLY A 157 -3.58 5.48 18.78
C GLY A 157 -4.73 4.61 19.30
N LEU A 158 -5.24 3.68 18.49
CA LEU A 158 -6.29 2.73 18.87
C LEU A 158 -5.66 1.49 19.54
N LYS A 159 -5.00 1.71 20.69
CA LYS A 159 -4.15 0.69 21.32
C LYS A 159 -4.92 -0.53 21.84
N ASP A 160 -6.13 -0.34 22.37
CA ASP A 160 -6.96 -1.46 22.84
C ASP A 160 -7.39 -2.35 21.67
N GLU A 161 -7.81 -1.73 20.56
CA GLU A 161 -8.16 -2.41 19.31
C GLU A 161 -6.95 -3.15 18.71
N PHE A 162 -5.76 -2.54 18.77
CA PHE A 162 -4.51 -3.17 18.38
C PHE A 162 -4.23 -4.43 19.20
N THR A 163 -4.30 -4.34 20.54
CA THR A 163 -4.05 -5.50 21.41
C THR A 163 -5.05 -6.62 21.14
N GLU A 164 -6.34 -6.32 20.99
CA GLU A 164 -7.37 -7.31 20.63
C GLU A 164 -7.07 -7.97 19.27
N ALA A 165 -6.71 -7.18 18.26
CA ALA A 165 -6.37 -7.68 16.94
C ALA A 165 -5.13 -8.58 16.99
N VAL A 166 -4.04 -8.17 17.65
CA VAL A 166 -2.83 -8.99 17.81
C VAL A 166 -3.16 -10.31 18.51
N GLU A 167 -3.95 -10.30 19.59
CA GLU A 167 -4.38 -11.54 20.25
C GLU A 167 -5.18 -12.45 19.31
N ALA A 168 -6.05 -11.89 18.47
CA ALA A 168 -6.84 -12.66 17.51
C ALA A 168 -5.97 -13.36 16.46
N THR A 169 -4.80 -12.82 16.11
CA THR A 169 -3.86 -13.44 15.13
C THR A 169 -3.35 -14.81 15.56
N ILE A 170 -3.37 -15.12 16.86
CA ILE A 170 -2.99 -16.45 17.40
C ILE A 170 -3.90 -17.54 16.82
N ARG A 171 -5.13 -17.21 16.42
CA ARG A 171 -6.11 -18.13 15.87
C ARG A 171 -5.92 -18.42 14.37
N ILE A 172 -5.04 -17.66 13.69
CA ILE A 172 -4.76 -17.84 12.27
C ILE A 172 -3.86 -19.06 12.10
N ASP A 173 -4.27 -20.00 11.26
CA ASP A 173 -3.51 -21.20 10.90
C ASP A 173 -2.99 -21.07 9.47
N PHE A 174 -1.69 -20.78 9.30
CA PHE A 174 -1.06 -20.66 7.98
C PHE A 174 -0.72 -22.03 7.36
N THR A 175 -1.07 -23.15 7.99
CA THR A 175 -0.81 -24.51 7.46
C THR A 175 -1.94 -25.03 6.56
N GLU A 176 -3.08 -24.35 6.60
CA GLU A 176 -4.27 -24.59 5.80
C GLU A 176 -4.64 -23.31 5.05
N SER A 177 -5.34 -23.43 3.93
CA SER A 177 -5.79 -22.28 3.15
C SER A 177 -7.13 -22.56 2.48
N SER A 178 -7.99 -21.55 2.41
CA SER A 178 -9.25 -21.60 1.64
C SER A 178 -9.02 -21.73 0.12
N ILE A 179 -7.86 -21.29 -0.37
CA ILE A 179 -7.53 -21.25 -1.79
C ILE A 179 -6.55 -22.37 -2.19
N PRO A 180 -6.69 -22.93 -3.40
CA PRO A 180 -5.83 -24.03 -3.86
C PRO A 180 -4.40 -23.59 -4.20
N LYS A 181 -4.23 -22.34 -4.64
CA LYS A 181 -2.93 -21.75 -4.99
C LYS A 181 -2.79 -20.42 -4.28
N VAL A 182 -1.82 -20.34 -3.39
CA VAL A 182 -1.50 -19.12 -2.63
C VAL A 182 -0.62 -18.23 -3.51
N ASN A 183 -0.89 -16.92 -3.51
CA ASN A 183 0.02 -15.96 -4.11
C ASN A 183 1.06 -15.55 -3.07
N ILE A 184 2.32 -15.91 -3.27
CA ILE A 184 3.38 -15.58 -2.32
C ILE A 184 3.63 -14.07 -2.24
N PHE A 185 3.39 -13.33 -3.34
CA PHE A 185 3.56 -11.88 -3.37
C PHE A 185 2.56 -11.23 -2.43
N GLU A 186 1.26 -11.50 -2.62
CA GLU A 186 0.19 -11.01 -1.72
C GLU A 186 0.42 -11.45 -0.29
N THR A 187 0.91 -12.68 -0.08
CA THR A 187 1.18 -13.18 1.26
C THR A 187 2.33 -12.43 1.94
N THR A 188 3.34 -12.05 1.16
CA THR A 188 4.52 -11.32 1.64
C THR A 188 4.16 -9.89 2.00
N ILE A 189 3.55 -9.16 1.07
CA ILE A 189 3.26 -7.73 1.25
C ILE A 189 2.16 -7.48 2.28
N ARG A 190 1.20 -8.39 2.45
CA ARG A 190 0.11 -8.25 3.43
C ARG A 190 0.50 -8.81 4.80
N TYR A 191 0.66 -10.13 4.87
CA TYR A 191 0.83 -10.80 6.15
C TYR A 191 2.22 -10.64 6.73
N LEU A 192 3.27 -11.00 5.99
CA LEU A 192 4.63 -10.93 6.53
C LEU A 192 4.96 -9.49 6.91
N GLY A 193 4.79 -8.56 5.99
CA GLY A 193 5.14 -7.18 6.29
C GLY A 193 4.15 -6.46 7.22
N GLY A 194 2.86 -6.82 7.26
CA GLY A 194 1.92 -6.33 8.28
C GLY A 194 2.33 -6.73 9.71
N PHE A 195 2.75 -7.99 9.92
CA PHE A 195 3.29 -8.42 11.22
C PHE A 195 4.61 -7.71 11.58
N LEU A 196 5.52 -7.56 10.62
CA LEU A 196 6.82 -6.91 10.85
C LEU A 196 6.68 -5.42 11.14
N ALA A 197 5.79 -4.71 10.44
CA ALA A 197 5.54 -3.30 10.67
C ALA A 197 4.88 -3.04 12.03
N ALA A 198 3.89 -3.86 12.40
CA ALA A 198 3.31 -3.83 13.73
C ALA A 198 4.37 -4.09 14.83
N TYR A 199 5.30 -5.03 14.59
CA TYR A 199 6.40 -5.33 15.51
C TYR A 199 7.33 -4.12 15.68
N ASP A 200 7.67 -3.43 14.59
CA ASP A 200 8.56 -2.27 14.62
C ASP A 200 7.95 -1.04 15.32
N LEU A 201 6.63 -0.88 15.21
CA LEU A 201 5.91 0.27 15.76
C LEU A 201 5.52 0.12 17.23
N CYS A 202 5.13 -1.09 17.65
CA CYS A 202 4.56 -1.27 18.98
C CYS A 202 5.61 -1.27 20.09
N ASP A 203 5.18 -0.99 21.32
CA ASP A 203 6.04 -1.00 22.51
C ASP A 203 5.75 -2.18 23.46
N GLY A 204 4.66 -2.93 23.22
CA GLY A 204 4.24 -4.03 24.08
C GLY A 204 5.03 -5.32 23.84
N GLU A 205 5.74 -5.81 24.87
CA GLU A 205 6.56 -7.04 24.77
C GLU A 205 5.75 -8.30 24.46
N ARG A 206 4.51 -8.38 24.97
CA ARG A 206 3.61 -9.50 24.69
C ARG A 206 3.18 -9.49 23.23
N GLU A 207 2.76 -8.33 22.73
CA GLU A 207 2.36 -8.12 21.35
C GLU A 207 3.53 -8.41 20.40
N LYS A 208 4.72 -7.86 20.69
CA LYS A 208 5.96 -8.16 19.94
C LYS A 208 6.25 -9.65 19.84
N SER A 209 6.09 -10.38 20.95
CA SER A 209 6.32 -11.82 20.99
C SER A 209 5.37 -12.59 20.07
N ILE A 210 4.09 -12.19 20.01
CA ILE A 210 3.10 -12.78 19.10
C ILE A 210 3.43 -12.41 17.65
N LEU A 211 3.68 -11.14 17.38
CA LEU A 211 3.94 -10.63 16.02
C LEU A 211 5.17 -11.28 15.39
N ILE A 212 6.29 -11.39 16.12
CA ILE A 212 7.49 -12.04 15.58
C ILE A 212 7.31 -13.56 15.41
N MET A 213 6.50 -14.19 16.26
CA MET A 213 6.15 -15.61 16.09
C MET A 213 5.38 -15.82 14.79
N LYS A 214 4.33 -15.02 14.55
CA LYS A 214 3.52 -15.11 13.33
C LYS A 214 4.30 -14.71 12.08
N ALA A 215 5.14 -13.68 12.15
CA ALA A 215 6.03 -13.30 11.06
C ALA A 215 7.00 -14.44 10.68
N LYS A 216 7.58 -15.13 11.67
CA LYS A 216 8.43 -16.32 11.41
C LYS A 216 7.64 -17.48 10.82
N GLU A 217 6.42 -17.73 11.28
CA GLU A 217 5.55 -18.78 10.73
C GLU A 217 5.28 -18.55 9.23
N VAL A 218 4.91 -17.32 8.86
CA VAL A 218 4.72 -16.92 7.46
C VAL A 218 6.05 -16.97 6.69
N GLY A 219 7.14 -16.50 7.27
CA GLY A 219 8.48 -16.54 6.67
C GLY A 219 8.94 -17.97 6.37
N GLU A 220 8.73 -18.92 7.28
CA GLU A 220 9.06 -20.34 7.06
C GLU A 220 8.15 -20.96 6.01
N MET A 221 6.86 -20.62 5.96
CA MET A 221 5.95 -21.01 4.87
C MET A 221 6.46 -20.52 3.51
N LEU A 222 6.81 -19.25 3.42
CA LEU A 222 7.27 -18.64 2.17
C LEU A 222 8.59 -19.26 1.70
N MET A 223 9.51 -19.60 2.61
CA MET A 223 10.76 -20.28 2.26
C MET A 223 10.54 -21.64 1.56
N VAL A 224 9.44 -22.34 1.86
CA VAL A 224 9.09 -23.59 1.17
C VAL A 224 8.73 -23.34 -0.31
N ALA A 225 8.20 -22.17 -0.66
CA ALA A 225 7.92 -21.80 -2.05
C ALA A 225 9.19 -21.50 -2.88
N PHE A 226 10.35 -21.35 -2.23
CA PHE A 226 11.66 -21.23 -2.89
C PHE A 226 12.37 -22.59 -3.08
N ASP A 227 11.79 -23.70 -2.61
CA ASP A 227 12.35 -25.06 -2.80
C ASP A 227 12.08 -25.60 -4.22
N ALA A 228 12.61 -24.89 -5.21
CA ALA A 228 12.62 -25.23 -6.63
C ALA A 228 14.05 -25.49 -7.13
N PRO A 229 14.26 -26.24 -8.23
CA PRO A 229 15.58 -26.56 -8.76
C PRO A 229 16.52 -25.36 -8.96
N ASN A 230 15.96 -24.21 -9.33
CA ASN A 230 16.69 -22.97 -9.64
C ASN A 230 16.65 -21.93 -8.51
N ARG A 231 16.03 -22.24 -7.36
CA ARG A 231 15.90 -21.35 -6.19
C ARG A 231 15.11 -20.09 -6.38
N MET A 232 14.33 -20.03 -7.46
CA MET A 232 13.40 -18.95 -7.63
C MET A 232 12.06 -19.28 -6.97
N PRO A 233 11.34 -18.25 -6.53
CA PRO A 233 10.04 -18.44 -5.92
C PRO A 233 9.01 -19.02 -6.91
N VAL A 234 8.18 -19.93 -6.40
CA VAL A 234 6.94 -20.37 -7.08
C VAL A 234 5.82 -19.40 -6.74
N SER A 235 5.61 -18.38 -7.58
CA SER A 235 4.67 -17.29 -7.28
C SER A 235 3.24 -17.74 -6.93
N ARG A 236 2.67 -18.64 -7.75
CA ARG A 236 1.35 -19.26 -7.54
C ARG A 236 1.52 -20.65 -6.95
N TRP A 237 1.67 -20.70 -5.63
CA TRP A 237 2.15 -21.85 -4.87
C TRP A 237 1.02 -22.83 -4.48
N ASP A 238 1.12 -24.08 -4.93
CA ASP A 238 0.19 -25.17 -4.58
C ASP A 238 0.66 -25.89 -3.30
N TRP A 239 0.29 -25.33 -2.16
CA TRP A 239 0.71 -25.78 -0.84
C TRP A 239 0.28 -27.24 -0.52
N LYS A 240 -0.85 -27.72 -1.08
CA LYS A 240 -1.32 -29.10 -0.87
C LYS A 240 -0.43 -30.11 -1.57
N ARG A 241 0.06 -29.80 -2.77
CA ARG A 241 1.01 -30.66 -3.49
C ARG A 241 2.34 -30.74 -2.74
N VAL A 242 2.81 -29.63 -2.19
CA VAL A 242 4.03 -29.62 -1.38
C VAL A 242 3.92 -30.49 -0.14
N ARG A 243 2.78 -30.43 0.57
CA ARG A 243 2.52 -31.30 1.73
C ARG A 243 2.54 -32.79 1.38
N LYS A 244 2.23 -33.16 0.14
CA LYS A 244 2.36 -34.53 -0.36
C LYS A 244 3.79 -34.92 -0.77
N GLY A 245 4.71 -33.97 -0.71
CA GLY A 245 6.10 -34.16 -1.16
C GLY A 245 6.27 -34.03 -2.67
N ASP A 246 5.36 -33.37 -3.39
CA ASP A 246 5.56 -33.14 -4.82
C ASP A 246 6.75 -32.21 -5.07
N LYS A 247 7.39 -32.39 -6.23
CA LYS A 247 8.39 -31.44 -6.73
C LYS A 247 7.70 -30.18 -7.24
N GLN A 248 8.38 -29.05 -7.06
CA GLN A 248 7.92 -27.73 -7.47
C GLN A 248 8.90 -27.15 -8.49
N VAL A 249 8.38 -26.30 -9.39
CA VAL A 249 9.17 -25.55 -10.37
C VAL A 249 8.54 -24.16 -10.47
N ALA A 250 9.36 -23.12 -10.56
CA ALA A 250 8.88 -21.76 -10.79
C ALA A 250 8.17 -21.63 -12.15
N GLY A 251 7.35 -20.59 -12.31
CA GLY A 251 6.63 -20.34 -13.57
C GLY A 251 7.55 -19.79 -14.66
N ASP A 252 7.22 -20.03 -15.92
CA ASP A 252 7.91 -19.46 -17.09
C ASP A 252 7.25 -18.18 -17.63
N TYR A 253 6.13 -17.78 -17.03
CA TYR A 253 5.42 -16.54 -17.30
C TYR A 253 4.86 -15.98 -15.99
N VAL A 254 5.67 -15.18 -15.30
CA VAL A 254 5.37 -14.62 -13.97
C VAL A 254 5.43 -13.11 -14.04
N ASN A 255 4.50 -12.41 -13.38
CA ASN A 255 4.54 -10.96 -13.26
C ASN A 255 5.87 -10.53 -12.60
N ALA A 256 6.54 -9.53 -13.17
CA ALA A 256 7.82 -9.06 -12.65
C ALA A 256 7.71 -8.55 -11.20
N ALA A 257 6.61 -7.86 -10.86
CA ALA A 257 6.29 -7.43 -9.51
C ALA A 257 6.22 -8.59 -8.51
N GLU A 258 5.63 -9.73 -8.86
CA GLU A 258 5.41 -10.84 -7.92
C GLU A 258 6.72 -11.45 -7.38
N VAL A 259 7.81 -11.36 -8.16
CA VAL A 259 9.13 -11.90 -7.76
C VAL A 259 10.13 -10.80 -7.42
N GLY A 260 9.93 -9.58 -7.95
CA GLY A 260 10.76 -8.42 -7.65
C GLY A 260 10.43 -7.75 -6.30
N SER A 261 9.27 -8.04 -5.72
CA SER A 261 8.73 -7.36 -4.55
C SER A 261 8.66 -8.25 -3.32
N LEU A 262 9.76 -8.96 -3.03
CA LEU A 262 9.90 -9.79 -1.83
C LEU A 262 11.05 -9.31 -0.92
N CYS A 263 11.91 -8.41 -1.42
CA CYS A 263 13.20 -8.16 -0.78
C CYS A 263 13.10 -7.31 0.50
N LEU A 264 12.16 -6.38 0.61
CA LEU A 264 12.03 -5.53 1.80
C LEU A 264 11.65 -6.34 3.04
N GLU A 265 10.60 -7.14 2.95
CA GLU A 265 10.06 -7.95 4.04
C GLU A 265 11.03 -9.05 4.46
N PHE A 266 11.63 -9.75 3.49
CA PHE A 266 12.61 -10.81 3.76
C PHE A 266 13.87 -10.23 4.39
N THR A 267 14.34 -9.06 3.92
CA THR A 267 15.46 -8.34 4.55
C THR A 267 15.11 -7.94 5.97
N ARG A 268 13.92 -7.38 6.20
CA ARG A 268 13.52 -6.93 7.54
C ARG A 268 13.38 -8.09 8.51
N LEU A 269 12.80 -9.21 8.06
CA LEU A 269 12.74 -10.44 8.86
C LEU A 269 14.15 -10.94 9.22
N SER A 270 15.09 -10.95 8.28
CA SER A 270 16.49 -11.29 8.56
C SER A 270 17.15 -10.32 9.55
N GLN A 271 16.92 -9.00 9.43
CA GLN A 271 17.44 -8.00 10.36
C GLN A 271 16.94 -8.21 11.80
N ILE A 272 15.64 -8.49 11.97
CA ILE A 272 15.04 -8.64 13.31
C ILE A 272 15.42 -9.98 13.95
N THR A 273 15.53 -11.04 13.16
CA THR A 273 15.74 -12.40 13.68
C THR A 273 17.21 -12.81 13.77
N GLY A 274 18.09 -12.15 13.02
CA GLY A 274 19.50 -12.51 12.86
C GLY A 274 19.74 -13.71 11.93
N ASP A 275 18.70 -14.28 11.33
CA ASP A 275 18.83 -15.40 10.38
C ASP A 275 18.79 -14.86 8.93
N GLY A 276 19.91 -15.00 8.22
CA GLY A 276 20.09 -14.48 6.87
C GLY A 276 19.43 -15.28 5.74
N ARG A 277 18.76 -16.40 6.03
CA ARG A 277 18.15 -17.26 4.98
C ARG A 277 17.07 -16.53 4.16
N TRP A 278 16.28 -15.65 4.78
CA TRP A 278 15.27 -14.87 4.08
C TRP A 278 15.91 -13.84 3.14
N PHE A 279 16.85 -13.04 3.64
CA PHE A 279 17.63 -12.13 2.79
C PHE A 279 18.25 -12.86 1.59
N ASP A 280 18.92 -13.99 1.81
CA ASP A 280 19.53 -14.79 0.73
C ASP A 280 18.52 -15.17 -0.36
N ALA A 281 17.35 -15.66 0.02
CA ALA A 281 16.32 -16.10 -0.92
C ALA A 281 15.86 -14.97 -1.85
N ALA A 282 15.53 -13.81 -1.29
CA ALA A 282 15.06 -12.66 -2.08
C ALA A 282 16.20 -11.97 -2.86
N GLN A 283 17.41 -11.93 -2.30
CA GLN A 283 18.57 -11.30 -2.92
C GLN A 283 18.96 -12.01 -4.23
N ARG A 284 18.85 -13.35 -4.30
CA ARG A 284 19.15 -14.11 -5.54
C ARG A 284 18.29 -13.69 -6.72
N THR A 285 17.02 -13.36 -6.50
CA THR A 285 16.15 -12.84 -7.56
C THR A 285 16.60 -11.45 -8.02
N THR A 286 17.01 -10.59 -7.08
CA THR A 286 17.58 -9.26 -7.38
C THR A 286 18.87 -9.36 -8.18
N ASP A 287 19.75 -10.30 -7.85
CA ASP A 287 21.03 -10.50 -8.56
C ASP A 287 20.79 -10.90 -10.02
N HIS A 288 19.82 -11.77 -10.31
CA HIS A 288 19.46 -12.11 -11.68
C HIS A 288 18.80 -10.95 -12.44
N LEU A 289 18.00 -10.12 -11.77
CA LEU A 289 17.48 -8.89 -12.37
C LEU A 289 18.64 -7.97 -12.79
N ASP A 290 19.64 -7.75 -11.93
CA ASP A 290 20.82 -6.92 -12.22
C ASP A 290 21.65 -7.48 -13.39
N GLU A 291 21.97 -8.78 -13.36
CA GLU A 291 22.76 -9.45 -14.39
C GLU A 291 22.18 -9.27 -15.81
N GLN A 292 20.84 -9.25 -15.93
CA GLN A 292 20.14 -9.28 -17.23
C GLN A 292 19.52 -7.95 -17.65
N GLN A 293 19.49 -6.93 -16.78
CA GLN A 293 18.81 -5.65 -17.04
C GLN A 293 19.23 -4.98 -18.36
N MET A 294 20.51 -5.06 -18.72
CA MET A 294 21.04 -4.44 -19.95
C MET A 294 20.92 -5.34 -21.19
N GLN A 295 20.36 -6.54 -21.06
CA GLN A 295 20.24 -7.55 -22.11
C GLN A 295 18.79 -7.76 -22.59
N THR A 296 17.85 -6.98 -22.06
CA THR A 296 16.42 -7.07 -22.42
C THR A 296 16.16 -6.43 -23.78
N ASN A 297 14.93 -6.59 -24.30
CA ASN A 297 14.50 -5.91 -25.53
C ASN A 297 14.43 -4.38 -25.39
N LEU A 298 14.50 -3.85 -24.17
CA LEU A 298 14.63 -2.43 -23.84
C LEU A 298 15.72 -2.25 -22.78
N PRO A 299 17.02 -2.25 -23.17
CA PRO A 299 18.14 -2.28 -22.22
C PRO A 299 18.06 -1.20 -21.14
N GLY A 300 18.12 -1.62 -19.87
CA GLY A 300 17.91 -0.77 -18.69
C GLY A 300 16.55 -1.00 -18.02
N MET A 301 15.61 -1.66 -18.68
CA MET A 301 14.29 -2.01 -18.16
C MET A 301 14.09 -3.52 -18.15
N TRP A 302 13.19 -4.02 -17.30
CA TRP A 302 12.71 -5.39 -17.34
C TRP A 302 11.31 -5.44 -17.95
N PRO A 303 10.98 -6.51 -18.67
CA PRO A 303 9.64 -6.68 -19.19
C PRO A 303 8.64 -7.00 -18.07
N MET A 304 7.36 -6.80 -18.38
CA MET A 304 6.24 -6.99 -17.47
C MET A 304 6.09 -8.43 -16.95
N HIS A 305 6.55 -9.42 -17.73
CA HIS A 305 6.60 -10.82 -17.33
C HIS A 305 7.98 -11.42 -17.52
N LEU A 306 8.35 -12.33 -16.62
CA LEU A 306 9.64 -12.97 -16.54
C LEU A 306 9.51 -14.48 -16.69
N ASN A 307 10.47 -15.11 -17.39
CA ASN A 307 10.64 -16.57 -17.35
C ASN A 307 11.49 -16.96 -16.15
N VAL A 308 10.82 -17.19 -15.03
CA VAL A 308 11.43 -17.52 -13.74
C VAL A 308 11.95 -18.95 -13.69
N SER A 309 11.27 -19.89 -14.35
CA SER A 309 11.69 -21.28 -14.49
C SER A 309 13.05 -21.42 -15.19
N GLY A 310 13.21 -20.74 -16.32
CA GLY A 310 14.41 -20.78 -17.15
C GLY A 310 15.49 -19.75 -16.80
N LEU A 311 15.24 -18.88 -15.81
CA LEU A 311 16.10 -17.74 -15.47
C LEU A 311 16.38 -16.82 -16.67
N ASP A 312 15.36 -16.58 -17.50
CA ASP A 312 15.46 -15.67 -18.65
C ASP A 312 14.50 -14.48 -18.49
N PHE A 313 15.03 -13.36 -18.02
CA PHE A 313 14.30 -12.14 -17.69
C PHE A 313 14.30 -11.13 -18.85
N ARG A 314 14.61 -11.58 -20.09
CA ARG A 314 14.92 -10.68 -21.22
C ARG A 314 13.85 -10.64 -22.32
N THR A 315 13.01 -11.68 -22.42
CA THR A 315 12.39 -12.06 -23.71
C THR A 315 10.99 -11.53 -23.98
N ASP A 316 10.29 -10.97 -22.99
CA ASP A 316 9.00 -10.30 -23.23
C ASP A 316 9.22 -8.87 -23.79
N SER A 317 8.20 -8.34 -24.45
CA SER A 317 8.24 -7.13 -25.28
C SER A 317 7.55 -5.94 -24.65
N ARG A 318 6.79 -6.13 -23.57
CA ARG A 318 6.02 -5.07 -22.92
C ARG A 318 6.72 -4.54 -21.67
N TYR A 319 6.89 -3.22 -21.59
CA TYR A 319 7.60 -2.52 -20.53
C TYR A 319 6.72 -1.40 -19.95
N THR A 320 6.58 -1.36 -18.62
CA THR A 320 5.81 -0.35 -17.89
C THR A 320 6.25 -0.30 -16.43
N LEU A 321 5.82 0.71 -15.68
CA LEU A 321 5.86 0.76 -14.21
C LEU A 321 4.43 0.63 -13.62
N GLY A 322 3.42 0.37 -14.46
CA GLY A 322 2.08 0.04 -13.98
C GLY A 322 1.95 -1.44 -13.60
N SER A 323 0.72 -1.93 -13.66
CA SER A 323 0.33 -3.31 -13.31
C SER A 323 1.34 -4.35 -13.79
N ASN A 324 1.65 -5.30 -12.90
CA ASN A 324 2.55 -6.45 -13.08
C ASN A 324 4.06 -6.13 -13.02
N ALA A 325 4.47 -4.85 -13.00
CA ALA A 325 5.87 -4.45 -12.93
C ALA A 325 6.16 -3.37 -11.86
N ASP A 326 5.14 -2.58 -11.49
CA ASP A 326 5.11 -1.55 -10.46
C ASP A 326 6.14 -1.69 -9.31
N SER A 327 5.82 -2.55 -8.34
CA SER A 327 6.45 -2.65 -7.04
C SER A 327 7.89 -3.17 -7.12
N MET A 328 8.25 -3.88 -8.20
CA MET A 328 9.64 -4.26 -8.46
C MET A 328 10.53 -3.02 -8.61
N TYR A 329 10.05 -1.98 -9.29
CA TYR A 329 10.77 -0.71 -9.40
C TYR A 329 10.68 0.12 -8.11
N GLU A 330 9.50 0.11 -7.48
CA GLU A 330 9.24 0.80 -6.21
C GLU A 330 10.21 0.36 -5.10
N TYR A 331 10.52 -0.94 -5.06
CA TYR A 331 11.39 -1.53 -4.05
C TYR A 331 12.84 -1.08 -4.16
N LEU A 332 13.31 -0.62 -5.33
CA LEU A 332 14.72 -0.25 -5.52
C LEU A 332 15.16 0.90 -4.59
N PRO A 333 14.54 2.11 -4.62
CA PRO A 333 14.87 3.16 -3.66
C PRO A 333 14.54 2.77 -2.22
N LYS A 334 13.43 2.06 -1.99
CA LYS A 334 12.98 1.67 -0.65
C LYS A 334 13.95 0.69 0.03
N GLN A 335 14.47 -0.30 -0.70
CA GLN A 335 15.42 -1.29 -0.21
C GLN A 335 16.79 -0.67 0.08
N ARG A 336 17.23 0.29 -0.74
CA ARG A 336 18.42 1.10 -0.42
C ARG A 336 18.26 1.85 0.90
N LEU A 337 17.10 2.46 1.14
CA LEU A 337 16.82 3.15 2.40
C LEU A 337 16.81 2.18 3.60
N LEU A 338 16.19 1.01 3.46
CA LEU A 338 16.13 -0.02 4.52
C LEU A 338 17.52 -0.54 4.89
N LEU A 339 18.37 -0.77 3.88
CA LEU A 339 19.75 -1.22 4.04
C LEU A 339 20.72 -0.08 4.42
N SER A 340 20.23 1.13 4.69
CA SER A 340 21.06 2.31 4.99
C SER A 340 22.17 2.55 3.96
N GLY A 341 21.88 2.28 2.68
CA GLY A 341 22.79 2.50 1.56
C GLY A 341 24.08 1.67 1.61
N ARG A 342 24.14 0.57 2.38
CA ARG A 342 25.32 -0.31 2.49
C ARG A 342 25.65 -1.06 1.18
N THR A 343 24.79 -0.98 0.18
CA THR A 343 25.03 -1.48 -1.17
C THR A 343 24.53 -0.48 -2.22
N ASP A 344 25.26 -0.39 -3.32
CA ASP A 344 24.92 0.46 -4.47
C ASP A 344 24.07 -0.27 -5.53
N GLN A 345 23.88 -1.59 -5.40
CA GLN A 345 23.14 -2.39 -6.39
C GLN A 345 21.77 -1.78 -6.72
N TYR A 346 20.93 -1.55 -5.70
CA TYR A 346 19.59 -0.99 -5.89
C TYR A 346 19.59 0.44 -6.46
N ARG A 347 20.63 1.24 -6.17
CA ARG A 347 20.82 2.55 -6.80
C ARG A 347 21.07 2.38 -8.30
N HIS A 348 22.03 1.53 -8.68
CA HIS A 348 22.38 1.30 -10.08
C HIS A 348 21.22 0.72 -10.89
N LEU A 349 20.48 -0.22 -10.30
CA LEU A 349 19.27 -0.79 -10.89
C LEU A 349 18.25 0.29 -11.22
N TYR A 350 17.96 1.17 -10.26
CA TYR A 350 17.02 2.27 -10.48
C TYR A 350 17.55 3.28 -11.49
N GLU A 351 18.81 3.71 -11.37
CA GLU A 351 19.40 4.72 -12.25
C GLU A 351 19.37 4.26 -13.71
N ARG A 352 19.76 3.01 -14.00
CA ARG A 352 19.67 2.43 -15.35
C ARG A 352 18.22 2.42 -15.86
N ALA A 353 17.25 2.10 -15.02
CA ALA A 353 15.84 2.16 -15.40
C ALA A 353 15.38 3.61 -15.66
N ALA A 354 15.77 4.55 -14.80
CA ALA A 354 15.40 5.97 -14.90
C ALA A 354 15.94 6.64 -16.16
N GLU A 355 17.15 6.30 -16.59
CA GLU A 355 17.68 6.80 -17.86
C GLU A 355 16.89 6.32 -19.09
N VAL A 356 16.08 5.26 -18.95
CA VAL A 356 15.25 4.70 -20.01
C VAL A 356 13.79 5.12 -19.88
N PHE A 357 13.15 4.91 -18.73
CA PHE A 357 11.72 5.21 -18.60
C PHE A 357 11.42 6.70 -18.73
N LYS A 358 12.32 7.59 -18.27
CA LYS A 358 12.13 9.04 -18.37
C LYS A 358 11.93 9.47 -19.83
N PRO A 359 12.82 9.14 -20.80
CA PRO A 359 12.60 9.52 -22.19
C PRO A 359 11.63 8.60 -22.97
N GLN A 360 11.55 7.30 -22.65
CA GLN A 360 10.82 6.33 -23.49
C GLN A 360 9.36 6.11 -23.05
N ILE A 361 9.07 6.20 -21.74
CA ILE A 361 7.76 5.81 -21.18
C ILE A 361 6.94 7.00 -20.69
N LEU A 362 7.60 8.03 -20.13
CA LEU A 362 6.90 9.24 -19.74
C LEU A 362 6.42 10.00 -20.97
N TYR A 363 5.27 10.65 -20.85
CA TYR A 363 4.79 11.57 -21.88
C TYR A 363 4.02 12.73 -21.28
N ARG A 364 4.03 13.87 -21.96
CA ARG A 364 3.13 14.98 -21.66
C ARG A 364 1.78 14.67 -22.33
N PRO A 365 0.66 14.57 -21.59
CA PRO A 365 -0.65 14.44 -22.19
C PRO A 365 -1.13 15.78 -22.76
N MET A 366 -1.91 15.73 -23.84
CA MET A 366 -2.60 16.89 -24.38
C MET A 366 -3.86 17.15 -23.56
N THR A 367 -3.82 18.16 -22.69
CA THR A 367 -4.95 18.54 -21.83
C THR A 367 -5.65 19.81 -22.35
N PRO A 368 -6.94 20.01 -22.04
CA PRO A 368 -7.69 21.18 -22.51
C PRO A 368 -7.08 22.53 -22.09
N ASN A 369 -6.40 22.55 -20.95
CA ASN A 369 -5.83 23.75 -20.36
C ASN A 369 -4.30 23.85 -20.52
N ASP A 370 -3.69 22.99 -21.33
CA ASP A 370 -2.22 22.90 -21.50
C ASP A 370 -1.46 22.81 -20.16
N THR A 371 -2.03 22.02 -19.24
CA THR A 371 -1.49 21.81 -17.89
C THR A 371 -0.12 21.15 -17.99
N ASP A 372 0.87 21.67 -17.25
CA ASP A 372 2.21 21.11 -17.23
C ASP A 372 2.32 19.90 -16.31
N ILE A 373 1.95 18.74 -16.86
CA ILE A 373 1.95 17.44 -16.16
C ILE A 373 2.62 16.37 -17.02
N LEU A 374 2.96 15.24 -16.39
CA LEU A 374 3.42 14.03 -17.06
C LEU A 374 2.53 12.85 -16.68
N PHE A 375 2.35 11.93 -17.64
CA PHE A 375 1.77 10.60 -17.41
C PHE A 375 2.82 9.51 -17.67
N PHE A 376 2.56 8.36 -17.08
CA PHE A 376 3.36 7.16 -17.26
C PHE A 376 2.65 6.22 -18.24
N GLY A 377 3.30 5.90 -19.35
CA GLY A 377 2.73 5.02 -20.38
C GLY A 377 3.17 3.57 -20.24
N ALA A 378 3.12 2.89 -21.37
CA ALA A 378 3.73 1.57 -21.53
C ALA A 378 4.32 1.44 -22.93
N VAL A 379 5.49 0.84 -23.03
CA VAL A 379 6.27 0.69 -24.26
C VAL A 379 6.26 -0.75 -24.71
N THR A 380 6.12 -0.96 -26.02
CA THR A 380 6.39 -2.25 -26.65
C THR A 380 7.70 -2.17 -27.43
N ALA A 381 8.64 -3.07 -27.16
CA ALA A 381 9.95 -3.13 -27.79
C ALA A 381 10.30 -4.58 -28.17
N PHE A 382 10.81 -4.80 -29.39
CA PHE A 382 11.23 -6.11 -29.91
C PHE A 382 12.75 -6.14 -30.15
N GLY A 383 13.52 -5.47 -29.29
CA GLY A 383 14.97 -5.31 -29.41
C GLY A 383 15.34 -4.42 -30.60
N ASN A 384 16.54 -4.63 -31.16
CA ASN A 384 17.09 -3.79 -32.24
C ASN A 384 16.31 -3.86 -33.57
N ALA A 385 15.27 -4.70 -33.67
CA ALA A 385 14.50 -4.91 -34.89
C ALA A 385 13.50 -3.78 -35.18
N THR A 386 13.03 -3.05 -34.15
CA THR A 386 11.99 -2.02 -34.28
C THR A 386 12.16 -0.93 -33.23
N GLU A 387 11.90 0.32 -33.61
CA GLU A 387 11.80 1.42 -32.65
C GLU A 387 10.75 1.13 -31.57
N PRO A 388 11.04 1.40 -30.29
CA PRO A 388 10.08 1.24 -29.20
C PRO A 388 8.80 2.04 -29.45
N SER A 389 7.64 1.42 -29.22
CA SER A 389 6.33 2.04 -29.43
C SER A 389 5.65 2.38 -28.11
N LEU A 390 5.50 3.67 -27.83
CA LEU A 390 4.79 4.17 -26.66
C LEU A 390 3.28 4.10 -26.87
N SER A 391 2.58 3.53 -25.88
CA SER A 391 1.15 3.67 -25.72
C SER A 391 0.81 4.66 -24.61
N GLY A 392 -0.13 5.58 -24.88
CA GLY A 392 -0.63 6.56 -23.91
C GLY A 392 -1.64 5.99 -22.93
N GLU A 393 -1.38 4.78 -22.42
CA GLU A 393 -2.19 4.12 -21.39
C GLU A 393 -1.71 4.56 -20.02
N MET A 394 -2.62 5.14 -19.22
CA MET A 394 -2.39 5.59 -17.86
C MET A 394 -3.23 4.73 -16.91
N GLN A 395 -2.68 4.40 -15.74
CA GLN A 395 -3.35 3.54 -14.76
C GLN A 395 -3.41 4.22 -13.38
N HIS A 396 -4.38 3.90 -12.53
CA HIS A 396 -4.34 4.26 -11.11
C HIS A 396 -3.12 3.65 -10.44
N LEU A 397 -2.87 2.37 -10.71
CA LEU A 397 -1.72 1.62 -10.22
C LEU A 397 -0.37 2.30 -10.47
N VAL A 398 -0.17 3.06 -11.56
CA VAL A 398 1.14 3.69 -11.80
C VAL A 398 1.32 5.03 -11.07
N CYS A 399 0.30 5.51 -10.34
CA CYS A 399 0.37 6.79 -9.65
C CYS A 399 1.35 6.80 -8.46
N PHE A 400 1.79 5.66 -7.93
CA PHE A 400 2.86 5.61 -6.90
C PHE A 400 4.20 6.12 -7.45
N SER A 401 4.38 6.04 -8.78
CA SER A 401 5.67 6.30 -9.43
C SER A 401 6.16 7.74 -9.20
N GLY A 402 5.25 8.71 -9.01
CA GLY A 402 5.62 10.08 -8.63
C GLY A 402 6.36 10.13 -7.29
N GLY A 403 5.81 9.48 -6.26
CA GLY A 403 6.42 9.32 -4.95
C GLY A 403 7.72 8.52 -5.01
N MET A 404 7.76 7.43 -5.79
CA MET A 404 8.98 6.66 -6.02
C MET A 404 10.11 7.52 -6.62
N VAL A 405 9.81 8.29 -7.67
CA VAL A 405 10.79 9.18 -8.32
C VAL A 405 11.26 10.27 -7.35
N ALA A 406 10.36 10.84 -6.54
CA ALA A 406 10.73 11.82 -5.52
C ALA A 406 11.66 11.24 -4.45
N LEU A 407 11.33 10.04 -3.93
CA LEU A 407 12.17 9.33 -2.97
C LEU A 407 13.55 9.02 -3.54
N ALA A 408 13.61 8.47 -4.75
CA ALA A 408 14.87 8.16 -5.42
C ALA A 408 15.70 9.42 -5.71
N ALA A 409 15.06 10.53 -6.10
CA ALA A 409 15.73 11.80 -6.32
C ALA A 409 16.47 12.28 -5.07
N LYS A 410 15.87 12.11 -3.89
CA LYS A 410 16.49 12.44 -2.60
C LYS A 410 17.53 11.40 -2.19
N ALA A 411 17.18 10.12 -2.22
CA ALA A 411 18.03 9.02 -1.74
C ALA A 411 19.31 8.85 -2.58
N PHE A 412 19.28 9.21 -3.86
CA PHE A 412 20.38 9.03 -4.82
C PHE A 412 21.01 10.35 -5.27
N SER A 413 20.67 11.48 -4.65
CA SER A 413 21.21 12.81 -4.98
C SER A 413 21.00 13.21 -6.44
N ARG A 414 19.76 13.08 -6.94
CA ARG A 414 19.35 13.42 -8.31
C ARG A 414 18.32 14.56 -8.29
N PRO A 415 18.71 15.79 -7.94
CA PRO A 415 17.77 16.89 -7.69
C PRO A 415 16.90 17.24 -8.92
N ASP A 416 17.42 17.08 -10.13
CA ASP A 416 16.70 17.34 -11.37
C ASP A 416 15.47 16.43 -11.55
N ASP A 417 15.45 15.25 -10.92
CA ASP A 417 14.33 14.31 -10.99
C ASP A 417 13.14 14.75 -10.09
N LEU A 418 13.32 15.72 -9.17
CA LEU A 418 12.23 16.24 -8.34
C LEU A 418 11.15 16.95 -9.16
N GLU A 419 11.54 17.66 -10.21
CA GLU A 419 10.59 18.32 -11.10
C GLU A 419 9.80 17.29 -11.93
N THR A 420 10.45 16.20 -12.34
CA THR A 420 9.76 15.05 -12.96
C THR A 420 8.75 14.45 -12.00
N ALA A 421 9.13 14.22 -10.74
CA ALA A 421 8.24 13.70 -9.72
C ALA A 421 7.00 14.61 -9.53
N ARG A 422 7.21 15.91 -9.31
CA ARG A 422 6.11 16.89 -9.16
C ARG A 422 5.11 16.79 -10.32
N ARG A 423 5.59 16.79 -11.57
CA ARG A 423 4.74 16.73 -12.77
C ARG A 423 3.95 15.42 -12.90
N LEU A 424 4.50 14.29 -12.41
CA LEU A 424 3.78 13.01 -12.36
C LEU A 424 2.65 13.03 -11.32
N ILE A 425 2.93 13.58 -10.14
CA ILE A 425 2.00 13.67 -9.01
C ILE A 425 0.85 14.63 -9.34
N ASP A 426 1.18 15.77 -9.96
CA ASP A 426 0.20 16.71 -10.50
C ASP A 426 -0.63 16.07 -11.62
N GLY A 427 -0.04 15.16 -12.40
CA GLY A 427 -0.76 14.37 -13.39
C GLY A 427 -1.84 13.48 -12.77
N CYS A 428 -1.51 12.71 -11.75
CA CYS A 428 -2.49 11.89 -11.02
C CYS A 428 -3.56 12.75 -10.32
N THR A 429 -3.15 13.87 -9.72
CA THR A 429 -4.08 14.85 -9.12
C THR A 429 -5.01 15.46 -10.17
N TRP A 430 -4.51 15.70 -11.39
CA TRP A 430 -5.31 16.18 -12.52
C TRP A 430 -6.36 15.14 -12.95
N LEU A 431 -6.03 13.85 -12.95
CA LEU A 431 -6.99 12.78 -13.29
C LEU A 431 -8.17 12.75 -12.30
N TYR A 432 -7.89 12.85 -11.00
CA TYR A 432 -8.94 12.99 -9.98
C TYR A 432 -9.82 14.23 -10.23
N ASN A 433 -9.20 15.38 -10.53
CA ASN A 433 -9.90 16.65 -10.68
C ASN A 433 -10.63 16.84 -12.01
N SER A 434 -10.28 16.07 -13.05
CA SER A 434 -10.81 16.26 -14.41
C SER A 434 -12.08 15.46 -14.68
N LEU A 435 -12.46 14.53 -13.80
CA LEU A 435 -13.69 13.76 -13.92
C LEU A 435 -14.81 14.31 -13.02
N PRO A 436 -16.10 14.13 -13.40
CA PRO A 436 -17.23 14.80 -12.74
C PRO A 436 -17.37 14.52 -11.24
N ASN A 437 -17.00 13.32 -10.80
CA ASN A 437 -17.16 12.88 -9.41
C ASN A 437 -15.88 13.02 -8.57
N GLY A 438 -14.83 13.65 -9.10
CA GLY A 438 -13.59 13.86 -8.34
C GLY A 438 -12.83 12.57 -8.03
N ILE A 439 -12.99 11.52 -8.84
CA ILE A 439 -12.36 10.20 -8.68
C ILE A 439 -11.72 9.83 -10.02
N MET A 440 -10.49 9.34 -10.00
CA MET A 440 -9.79 8.93 -11.22
C MET A 440 -10.17 7.48 -11.64
N PRO A 441 -10.04 7.11 -12.93
CA PRO A 441 -10.33 5.76 -13.40
C PRO A 441 -9.17 4.79 -13.12
N GLU A 442 -9.43 3.48 -13.26
CA GLU A 442 -8.40 2.44 -13.23
C GLU A 442 -7.45 2.55 -14.44
N PRO A 443 -7.73 2.05 -15.67
CA PRO A 443 -7.00 2.43 -16.87
C PRO A 443 -7.76 3.46 -17.73
N SER A 444 -7.05 4.48 -18.17
CA SER A 444 -7.48 5.47 -19.18
C SER A 444 -6.46 5.61 -20.30
N ARG A 445 -6.88 6.24 -21.39
CA ARG A 445 -6.01 6.57 -22.52
C ARG A 445 -6.07 8.04 -22.87
N HIS A 446 -4.93 8.56 -23.34
CA HIS A 446 -4.73 9.97 -23.58
C HIS A 446 -3.91 10.21 -24.85
N THR A 447 -4.22 11.29 -25.56
CA THR A 447 -3.36 11.79 -26.64
C THR A 447 -2.09 12.37 -26.03
N HIS A 448 -0.93 11.91 -26.48
CA HIS A 448 0.36 12.48 -26.07
C HIS A 448 0.78 13.64 -26.97
N CYS A 449 1.49 14.61 -26.39
CA CYS A 449 2.16 15.67 -27.13
C CYS A 449 3.33 15.10 -27.97
N PRO A 450 3.82 15.81 -29.00
CA PRO A 450 4.97 15.38 -29.79
C PRO A 450 6.26 15.18 -28.96
N SER A 451 6.41 15.91 -27.86
CA SER A 451 7.48 15.71 -26.89
C SER A 451 7.06 16.10 -25.47
N GLN A 452 7.77 15.59 -24.46
CA GLN A 452 7.53 15.90 -23.04
C GLN A 452 7.80 17.37 -22.68
N LYS A 453 8.68 18.03 -23.44
CA LYS A 453 9.10 19.43 -23.27
C LYS A 453 8.42 20.38 -24.26
N ALA A 454 7.42 19.89 -24.99
CA ALA A 454 6.73 20.68 -26.00
C ALA A 454 6.07 21.92 -25.36
N SER A 455 6.62 23.10 -25.62
CA SER A 455 6.04 24.39 -25.24
C SER A 455 4.79 24.74 -26.04
N ASN A 456 4.48 23.95 -27.07
CA ASN A 456 3.37 24.12 -28.00
C ASN A 456 2.34 22.98 -27.92
N CYS A 457 2.20 22.30 -26.77
CA CYS A 457 1.16 21.27 -26.60
C CYS A 457 -0.24 21.86 -26.36
N LYS A 458 -0.62 22.82 -27.20
CA LYS A 458 -1.95 23.42 -27.18
C LYS A 458 -3.00 22.37 -27.51
N TRP A 459 -4.13 22.46 -26.82
CA TRP A 459 -5.29 21.62 -27.07
C TRP A 459 -5.70 21.64 -28.55
N ASN A 460 -5.86 20.44 -29.13
CA ASN A 460 -6.30 20.25 -30.52
C ASN A 460 -7.51 19.31 -30.52
N GLU A 461 -8.71 19.90 -30.56
CA GLU A 461 -9.98 19.17 -30.53
C GLU A 461 -10.08 18.16 -31.70
N THR A 462 -9.68 18.56 -32.91
CA THR A 462 -9.75 17.71 -34.11
C THR A 462 -8.85 16.47 -33.98
N LEU A 463 -7.62 16.66 -33.50
CA LEU A 463 -6.70 15.55 -33.25
C LEU A 463 -7.20 14.66 -32.11
N TRP A 464 -7.74 15.24 -31.03
CA TRP A 464 -8.32 14.45 -29.95
C TRP A 464 -9.51 13.61 -30.43
N LEU A 465 -10.44 14.18 -31.19
CA LEU A 465 -11.60 13.46 -31.74
C LEU A 465 -11.17 12.34 -32.70
N SER A 466 -10.15 12.56 -33.54
CA SER A 466 -9.65 11.48 -34.42
C SER A 466 -9.00 10.34 -33.64
N ARG A 467 -8.35 10.62 -32.50
CA ARG A 467 -7.83 9.57 -31.60
C ARG A 467 -8.94 8.82 -30.87
N VAL A 468 -10.01 9.51 -30.46
CA VAL A 468 -11.22 8.86 -29.90
C VAL A 468 -11.84 7.90 -30.91
N GLU A 469 -11.97 8.31 -32.16
CA GLU A 469 -12.51 7.47 -33.23
C GLU A 469 -11.63 6.24 -33.50
N GLN A 470 -10.30 6.41 -33.56
CA GLN A 470 -9.35 5.30 -33.71
C GLN A 470 -9.50 4.27 -32.57
N GLU A 471 -9.54 4.71 -31.31
CA GLU A 471 -9.70 3.80 -30.16
C GLU A 471 -11.06 3.07 -30.17
N ASN A 472 -12.11 3.69 -30.70
CA ASN A 472 -13.43 3.05 -30.82
C ASN A 472 -13.45 1.96 -31.92
N ILE A 473 -12.78 2.21 -33.05
CA ILE A 473 -12.66 1.25 -34.17
C ILE A 473 -11.89 0.01 -33.73
N ASP A 474 -10.78 0.19 -33.02
CA ASP A 474 -9.88 -0.92 -32.65
C ASP A 474 -10.50 -1.87 -31.60
N LYS A 475 -11.55 -1.46 -30.87
CA LYS A 475 -11.99 -2.14 -29.64
C LYS A 475 -13.49 -2.43 -29.50
N HIS A 476 -14.30 -2.20 -30.54
CA HIS A 476 -15.77 -2.41 -30.47
C HIS A 476 -16.42 -1.67 -29.27
N CYS A 477 -15.96 -0.47 -28.94
CA CYS A 477 -16.54 0.34 -27.86
C CYS A 477 -17.90 0.92 -28.28
N ASP A 478 -18.78 1.22 -27.31
CA ASP A 478 -20.08 1.86 -27.58
C ASP A 478 -19.87 3.23 -28.25
N PRO A 479 -20.25 3.42 -29.53
CA PRO A 479 -19.96 4.63 -30.29
C PRO A 479 -20.75 5.86 -29.80
N LYS A 480 -21.62 5.74 -28.78
CA LYS A 480 -22.56 6.79 -28.39
C LYS A 480 -22.08 7.75 -27.28
N GLN A 481 -20.91 7.54 -26.68
CA GLN A 481 -20.46 8.40 -25.59
C GLN A 481 -19.03 8.92 -25.82
N THR A 482 -18.93 10.18 -26.24
CA THR A 482 -17.65 10.89 -26.28
C THR A 482 -17.07 10.97 -24.87
N PRO A 483 -15.81 10.52 -24.65
CA PRO A 483 -15.18 10.61 -23.33
C PRO A 483 -14.98 12.06 -22.91
N PRO A 484 -14.76 12.33 -21.61
CA PRO A 484 -14.38 13.66 -21.14
C PRO A 484 -13.14 14.20 -21.88
N ARG A 485 -13.06 15.51 -22.07
CA ARG A 485 -11.93 16.12 -22.77
C ARG A 485 -10.60 15.80 -22.07
N GLY A 486 -9.59 15.48 -22.88
CA GLY A 486 -8.28 14.99 -22.39
C GLY A 486 -8.19 13.46 -22.30
N TYR A 487 -9.30 12.75 -22.45
CA TYR A 487 -9.36 11.29 -22.48
C TYR A 487 -9.72 10.82 -23.87
N THR A 488 -8.95 9.89 -24.46
CA THR A 488 -9.36 9.19 -25.68
C THR A 488 -10.21 7.96 -25.36
N ASN A 489 -10.04 7.39 -24.17
CA ASN A 489 -10.84 6.29 -23.65
C ASN A 489 -10.76 6.24 -22.11
N VAL A 490 -11.87 5.92 -21.43
CA VAL A 490 -11.90 5.53 -20.02
C VAL A 490 -12.25 4.05 -19.96
N LYS A 491 -11.22 3.19 -20.03
CA LYS A 491 -11.36 1.77 -20.41
C LYS A 491 -12.03 0.95 -19.32
N ASN A 492 -11.63 1.14 -18.07
CA ASN A 492 -12.31 0.54 -16.92
C ASN A 492 -12.69 1.67 -15.95
N LYS A 493 -14.00 1.86 -15.82
CA LYS A 493 -14.64 2.94 -15.06
C LYS A 493 -14.77 2.61 -13.57
N ARG A 494 -14.22 1.48 -13.12
CA ARG A 494 -14.18 1.13 -11.72
C ARG A 494 -13.28 2.08 -10.93
N TYR A 495 -13.46 2.09 -9.62
CA TYR A 495 -12.51 2.63 -8.65
C TYR A 495 -12.44 1.68 -7.47
N GLU A 496 -11.26 1.10 -7.25
CA GLU A 496 -11.10 -0.04 -6.34
C GLU A 496 -10.62 0.39 -4.93
N LEU A 497 -10.88 1.64 -4.52
CA LEU A 497 -10.41 2.23 -3.26
C LEU A 497 -8.89 2.37 -3.14
N ARG A 498 -8.18 2.36 -4.26
CA ARG A 498 -6.73 2.26 -4.34
C ARG A 498 -5.95 3.45 -3.78
N PRO A 499 -4.72 3.24 -3.27
CA PRO A 499 -3.93 4.25 -2.57
C PRO A 499 -2.93 5.02 -3.44
N GLU A 500 -2.57 4.55 -4.65
CA GLU A 500 -1.27 4.92 -5.25
C GLU A 500 -1.15 6.43 -5.55
N ALA A 501 -2.26 7.10 -5.86
CA ALA A 501 -2.28 8.56 -6.01
C ALA A 501 -2.09 9.29 -4.67
N ILE A 502 -2.75 8.86 -3.59
CA ILE A 502 -2.61 9.51 -2.28
C ILE A 502 -1.25 9.20 -1.64
N GLU A 503 -0.64 8.03 -1.91
CA GLU A 503 0.74 7.74 -1.54
C GLU A 503 1.69 8.81 -2.07
N SER A 504 1.63 9.06 -3.39
CA SER A 504 2.46 10.05 -4.07
C SER A 504 2.25 11.46 -3.54
N VAL A 505 1.00 11.86 -3.31
CA VAL A 505 0.65 13.18 -2.73
C VAL A 505 1.21 13.31 -1.31
N PHE A 506 1.11 12.26 -0.49
CA PHE A 506 1.70 12.22 0.85
C PHE A 506 3.23 12.34 0.81
N ILE A 507 3.90 11.52 0.00
CA ILE A 507 5.36 11.51 -0.12
C ILE A 507 5.85 12.89 -0.56
N TRP A 508 5.19 13.50 -1.55
CA TRP A 508 5.59 14.81 -2.04
C TRP A 508 5.37 15.92 -1.01
N TYR A 509 4.25 15.93 -0.29
CA TYR A 509 4.05 16.87 0.82
C TYR A 509 5.19 16.75 1.84
N ARG A 510 5.53 15.51 2.23
CA ARG A 510 6.62 15.22 3.15
C ARG A 510 7.97 15.72 2.63
N ILE A 511 8.28 15.58 1.34
CA ILE A 511 9.55 15.99 0.72
C ILE A 511 9.63 17.51 0.47
N SER A 512 8.53 18.13 0.02
CA SER A 512 8.50 19.53 -0.43
C SER A 512 8.11 20.53 0.66
N GLY A 513 7.28 20.10 1.62
CA GLY A 513 6.63 21.00 2.58
C GLY A 513 5.46 21.80 2.01
N ASP A 514 5.06 21.57 0.75
CA ASP A 514 4.01 22.33 0.08
C ASP A 514 2.61 21.89 0.54
N THR A 515 1.94 22.77 1.29
CA THR A 515 0.62 22.51 1.87
C THR A 515 -0.49 22.41 0.82
N ALA A 516 -0.28 22.84 -0.43
CA ALA A 516 -1.27 22.65 -1.49
C ALA A 516 -1.58 21.16 -1.73
N TYR A 517 -0.63 20.27 -1.45
CA TYR A 517 -0.85 18.82 -1.55
C TYR A 517 -1.69 18.26 -0.40
N GLN A 518 -1.71 18.93 0.77
CA GLN A 518 -2.69 18.61 1.82
C GLN A 518 -4.11 19.00 1.39
N ASP A 519 -4.27 20.12 0.68
CA ASP A 519 -5.57 20.51 0.13
C ASP A 519 -6.03 19.58 -1.01
N ALA A 520 -5.09 19.16 -1.88
CA ALA A 520 -5.38 18.15 -2.90
C ALA A 520 -5.84 16.83 -2.27
N ALA A 521 -5.10 16.33 -1.27
CA ALA A 521 -5.48 15.14 -0.52
C ALA A 521 -6.85 15.29 0.13
N TRP A 522 -7.15 16.44 0.74
CA TRP A 522 -8.45 16.66 1.38
C TRP A 522 -9.59 16.57 0.37
N LYS A 523 -9.44 17.20 -0.80
CA LYS A 523 -10.44 17.13 -1.87
C LYS A 523 -10.64 15.70 -2.38
N MET A 524 -9.56 14.93 -2.55
CA MET A 524 -9.64 13.52 -2.94
C MET A 524 -10.38 12.71 -1.87
N PHE A 525 -10.05 12.90 -0.59
CA PHE A 525 -10.71 12.23 0.53
C PHE A 525 -12.21 12.54 0.58
N GLU A 526 -12.62 13.80 0.46
CA GLU A 526 -14.02 14.21 0.44
C GLU A 526 -14.80 13.55 -0.70
N ALA A 527 -14.22 13.49 -1.91
CA ALA A 527 -14.83 12.85 -3.06
C ALA A 527 -14.98 11.33 -2.84
N VAL A 528 -13.92 10.66 -2.40
CA VAL A 528 -13.94 9.22 -2.09
C VAL A 528 -14.99 8.93 -1.01
N GLN A 529 -14.99 9.65 0.10
CA GLN A 529 -15.95 9.45 1.19
C GLN A 529 -17.40 9.67 0.75
N LYS A 530 -17.66 10.72 -0.02
CA LYS A 530 -19.00 11.02 -0.55
C LYS A 530 -19.57 9.87 -1.36
N HIS A 531 -18.75 9.24 -2.20
CA HIS A 531 -19.23 8.28 -3.19
C HIS A 531 -19.12 6.82 -2.73
N THR A 532 -18.17 6.49 -1.84
CA THR A 532 -17.88 5.10 -1.47
C THR A 532 -18.48 4.68 -0.13
N ARG A 533 -18.80 5.61 0.78
CA ARG A 533 -19.28 5.27 2.13
C ARG A 533 -20.60 4.50 2.11
N THR A 534 -20.70 3.43 2.90
CA THR A 534 -21.91 2.61 3.11
C THR A 534 -22.30 2.60 4.59
N LYS A 535 -23.32 1.79 4.96
CA LYS A 535 -23.68 1.58 6.36
C LYS A 535 -22.63 0.79 7.14
N ILE A 536 -21.92 -0.12 6.46
CA ILE A 536 -20.94 -1.03 7.09
C ILE A 536 -19.55 -0.40 7.04
N ALA A 537 -19.09 0.05 5.87
CA ALA A 537 -17.74 0.58 5.67
C ALA A 537 -17.69 1.51 4.45
N ASN A 538 -16.72 1.31 3.54
CA ASN A 538 -16.64 1.92 2.22
C ASN A 538 -16.62 0.84 1.15
N THR A 539 -17.10 1.14 -0.05
CA THR A 539 -17.15 0.19 -1.17
C THR A 539 -16.52 0.75 -2.43
N GLU A 540 -15.93 -0.14 -3.23
CA GLU A 540 -15.53 0.14 -4.61
C GLU A 540 -16.71 0.68 -5.44
N LEU A 541 -16.38 1.35 -6.54
CA LEU A 541 -17.34 1.85 -7.53
C LEU A 541 -17.24 1.07 -8.83
N GLU A 542 -18.37 0.76 -9.46
CA GLU A 542 -18.43 0.09 -10.76
C GLU A 542 -18.29 1.06 -11.94
N ASP A 543 -18.85 2.27 -11.81
CA ASP A 543 -18.80 3.31 -12.84
C ASP A 543 -18.70 4.70 -12.20
N ILE A 544 -17.49 5.24 -12.17
CA ILE A 544 -17.19 6.59 -11.67
C ILE A 544 -17.74 7.73 -12.51
N LEU A 545 -18.23 7.47 -13.73
CA LEU A 545 -18.81 8.48 -14.62
C LEU A 545 -20.33 8.59 -14.46
N SER A 546 -20.97 7.63 -13.78
CA SER A 546 -22.39 7.69 -13.46
C SER A 546 -22.69 8.70 -12.35
N ASP A 547 -23.92 9.24 -12.33
CA ASP A 547 -24.39 10.19 -11.32
C ASP A 547 -25.72 9.71 -10.67
N PRO A 548 -25.73 9.33 -9.38
CA PRO A 548 -24.54 9.11 -8.55
C PRO A 548 -23.72 7.90 -9.05
N PRO A 549 -22.40 7.82 -8.74
CA PRO A 549 -21.59 6.64 -9.01
C PRO A 549 -22.21 5.35 -8.50
N LYS A 550 -22.25 4.33 -9.36
CA LYS A 550 -22.74 3.00 -8.99
C LYS A 550 -21.75 2.32 -8.05
N LYS A 551 -22.22 2.01 -6.84
CA LYS A 551 -21.47 1.23 -5.84
C LYS A 551 -21.40 -0.25 -6.23
N ALA A 552 -20.26 -0.86 -5.97
CA ALA A 552 -20.09 -2.30 -5.97
C ALA A 552 -20.53 -2.87 -4.59
N ASP A 553 -19.95 -3.99 -4.20
CA ASP A 553 -20.05 -4.55 -2.85
C ASP A 553 -18.72 -5.22 -2.50
N ARG A 554 -17.64 -4.44 -2.48
CA ARG A 554 -16.29 -4.95 -2.19
C ARG A 554 -15.50 -3.88 -1.45
N MET A 555 -14.71 -4.30 -0.47
CA MET A 555 -13.75 -3.47 0.24
C MET A 555 -12.47 -4.26 0.43
N GLN A 556 -11.43 -3.85 -0.29
CA GLN A 556 -10.13 -4.50 -0.19
C GLN A 556 -9.45 -4.16 1.14
N SER A 557 -8.61 -5.04 1.67
CA SER A 557 -7.89 -4.80 2.94
C SER A 557 -7.05 -3.51 2.92
N PHE A 558 -6.46 -3.19 1.76
CA PHE A 558 -5.66 -1.96 1.55
C PHE A 558 -6.44 -0.66 1.70
N TRP A 559 -7.78 -0.66 1.71
CA TRP A 559 -8.54 0.54 2.06
C TRP A 559 -8.13 1.05 3.46
N LEU A 560 -7.99 0.12 4.41
CA LEU A 560 -7.53 0.41 5.77
C LEU A 560 -6.00 0.51 5.81
N ALA A 561 -5.32 -0.46 5.22
CA ALA A 561 -3.86 -0.59 5.29
C ALA A 561 -3.14 0.59 4.64
N GLU A 562 -3.65 1.11 3.52
CA GLU A 562 -2.91 2.05 2.68
C GLU A 562 -3.65 3.36 2.51
N THR A 563 -4.85 3.33 1.92
CA THR A 563 -5.52 4.55 1.47
C THR A 563 -5.83 5.46 2.65
N LEU A 564 -6.46 4.93 3.70
CA LEU A 564 -6.72 5.69 4.92
C LEU A 564 -5.44 6.00 5.71
N LYS A 565 -4.39 5.16 5.62
CA LYS A 565 -3.09 5.43 6.24
C LYS A 565 -2.45 6.68 5.65
N TYR A 566 -2.35 6.78 4.32
CA TYR A 566 -1.77 7.95 3.66
C TYR A 566 -2.59 9.21 3.87
N TYR A 567 -3.93 9.13 3.83
CA TYR A 567 -4.79 10.25 4.21
C TYR A 567 -4.60 10.66 5.68
N TYR A 568 -4.37 9.73 6.60
CA TYR A 568 -4.15 10.07 8.00
C TYR A 568 -2.77 10.72 8.19
N LEU A 569 -1.73 10.13 7.59
CA LEU A 569 -0.35 10.58 7.73
C LEU A 569 -0.11 11.96 7.11
N ILE A 570 -0.76 12.30 5.98
CA ILE A 570 -0.59 13.63 5.37
C ILE A 570 -1.14 14.76 6.25
N PHE A 571 -2.13 14.47 7.11
CA PHE A 571 -2.65 15.41 8.12
C PHE A 571 -2.05 15.16 9.52
N SER A 572 -1.06 14.29 9.65
CA SER A 572 -0.36 14.04 10.90
C SER A 572 0.87 14.92 11.05
N GLU A 573 1.32 15.08 12.30
CA GLU A 573 2.58 15.77 12.58
C GLU A 573 3.74 15.09 11.81
N PRO A 574 4.72 15.87 11.29
CA PRO A 574 5.83 15.33 10.49
C PRO A 574 6.74 14.31 11.17
N GLY A 575 6.70 14.22 12.50
CA GLY A 575 7.40 13.18 13.25
C GLY A 575 6.72 11.82 13.20
N LEU A 576 5.40 11.75 12.96
CA LEU A 576 4.70 10.47 12.88
C LEU A 576 5.01 9.77 11.55
N VAL A 577 5.69 8.64 11.63
CA VAL A 577 6.18 7.85 10.47
C VAL A 577 6.97 8.76 9.51
N SER A 578 8.02 9.39 10.02
CA SER A 578 8.91 10.22 9.21
C SER A 578 9.60 9.39 8.12
N LEU A 579 9.65 9.91 6.88
CA LEU A 579 10.40 9.28 5.77
C LEU A 579 11.92 9.21 6.01
N ASP A 580 12.44 9.93 7.01
CA ASP A 580 13.85 9.83 7.43
C ASP A 580 14.11 8.65 8.38
N GLU A 581 13.08 8.14 9.03
CA GLU A 581 13.16 7.08 10.06
C GLU A 581 12.51 5.77 9.62
N TRP A 582 11.57 5.85 8.68
CA TRP A 582 10.73 4.74 8.23
C TRP A 582 10.78 4.61 6.70
N VAL A 583 10.64 3.38 6.21
CA VAL A 583 10.37 3.06 4.80
C VAL A 583 9.02 2.38 4.75
N LEU A 584 8.03 3.00 4.09
CA LEU A 584 6.76 2.34 3.77
C LEU A 584 6.95 1.57 2.47
N TYR A 585 6.69 0.27 2.43
CA TYR A 585 6.73 -0.53 1.19
C TYR A 585 5.37 -0.53 0.47
N THR A 586 5.21 -1.37 -0.55
CA THR A 586 4.06 -1.39 -1.50
C THR A 586 2.69 -1.68 -0.89
N GLU A 587 2.60 -2.04 0.39
CA GLU A 587 1.32 -2.18 1.13
C GLU A 587 1.25 -1.16 2.30
N ALA A 588 1.95 -0.03 2.16
CA ALA A 588 2.02 1.09 3.12
C ALA A 588 2.43 0.75 4.56
N HIS A 589 3.01 -0.43 4.79
CA HIS A 589 3.47 -0.87 6.08
C HIS A 589 4.88 -0.30 6.38
N PRO A 590 5.08 0.47 7.47
CA PRO A 590 6.35 1.14 7.73
C PRO A 590 7.35 0.22 8.44
N PHE A 591 8.50 -0.01 7.82
CA PHE A 591 9.66 -0.63 8.45
C PHE A 591 10.61 0.41 9.00
N LYS A 592 11.12 0.14 10.21
CA LYS A 592 12.08 1.01 10.86
C LYS A 592 13.44 0.89 10.17
N ARG A 593 13.98 2.02 9.74
CA ARG A 593 15.35 2.11 9.20
C ARG A 593 16.35 1.93 10.34
N GLU A 594 17.52 1.36 10.03
CA GLU A 594 18.66 1.52 10.93
C GLU A 594 18.99 3.01 11.07
N ALA A 595 19.36 3.46 12.27
CA ALA A 595 19.69 4.86 12.50
C ALA A 595 20.91 5.26 11.64
N ALA A 596 20.69 6.08 10.62
CA ALA A 596 21.76 6.69 9.82
C ALA A 596 22.21 8.00 10.46
N ALA A 597 23.50 8.33 10.36
CA ALA A 597 23.97 9.68 10.66
C ALA A 597 23.39 10.65 9.62
N LEU A 598 22.44 11.50 10.03
CA LEU A 598 21.85 12.52 9.15
C LEU A 598 22.87 13.65 8.93
N MET A 599 23.19 13.97 7.67
CA MET A 599 24.00 15.16 7.37
C MET A 599 23.17 16.46 7.50
N PRO A 600 23.73 17.53 8.10
CA PRO A 600 23.12 18.85 8.10
C PRO A 600 22.97 19.43 6.68
N GLN A 601 21.87 20.17 6.42
CA GLN A 601 21.50 20.71 5.10
C GLN A 601 22.55 21.61 4.40
N ASN A 602 23.53 22.16 5.13
CA ASN A 602 24.44 23.18 4.59
C ASN A 602 25.63 22.61 3.79
N GLU A 603 25.81 21.28 3.73
CA GLU A 603 26.89 20.66 2.94
C GLU A 603 26.40 19.95 1.68
N ALA A 604 25.09 19.78 1.50
CA ALA A 604 24.50 19.07 0.36
C ALA A 604 24.59 19.82 -0.99
N TYR A 605 25.09 21.06 -1.00
CA TYR A 605 25.27 21.88 -2.20
C TYR A 605 26.75 22.04 -2.62
N LEU A 606 27.68 21.30 -2.00
CA LEU A 606 29.11 21.33 -2.31
C LEU A 606 29.67 19.99 -2.85
N LEU A 607 28.80 19.01 -3.12
CA LEU A 607 29.07 17.79 -3.88
C LEU A 607 28.12 17.72 -5.06
#